data_AF-A0A2N0QG77-F1
#
_entry.id   AF-A0A2N0QG77-F1
#
_cell.length_a   1.000
_cell.length_b   1.000
_cell.length_c   1.000
_cell.angle_alpha   90.00
_cell.angle_beta   90.00
_cell.angle_gamma   90.00
#
_symmetry.space_group_name_H-M   'P 1'
#
loop_
_entity.id
_entity.type
_entity.pdbx_description
1 polymer ?
#
loop_
_entity_poly.entity_id
_entity_poly.type
_entity_poly.pdbx_seq_one_letter_code
_entity_poly.pdbx_strand_id
1 'polypeptide(L)'
;MKKEVVNCLLCNATLNEQMTWEILLGREFPRVICKECEEQFEPIEQDSKKWLEGEEKILSIYKYNDKMKDYLHQYKFMHDVVLAKIFRNDIDRLLAKQPETIVPIPIHPTKLKERSFGHIDELLNAACIPFKHYLEKISVETQVGKSREERINTSQLFT
;
A
#
# COMPACT_ATOMS: atom_id res chain seq x y z
N MET A 1 21.02 -2.40 8.51
CA MET A 1 20.94 -1.03 9.07
C MET A 1 19.60 -0.41 8.68
N LYS A 2 18.72 -0.10 9.64
CA LYS A 2 17.54 0.75 9.36
C LYS A 2 18.07 2.15 9.09
N LYS A 3 18.04 2.61 7.83
CA LYS A 3 18.38 4.01 7.50
C LYS A 3 17.32 4.91 8.15
N GLU A 4 17.79 5.79 9.01
CA GLU A 4 16.98 6.82 9.66
C GLU A 4 16.52 7.82 8.59
N VAL A 5 15.21 8.13 8.60
CA VAL A 5 14.61 9.09 7.67
C VAL A 5 14.55 10.43 8.39
N VAL A 6 15.47 11.33 8.04
CA VAL A 6 15.59 12.66 8.66
C VAL A 6 14.75 13.73 7.96
N ASN A 7 14.39 13.50 6.70
CA ASN A 7 13.58 14.40 5.88
C ASN A 7 12.32 13.70 5.40
N CYS A 8 11.24 14.46 5.26
CA CYS A 8 9.98 14.00 4.70
C CYS A 8 10.20 13.42 3.30
N LEU A 9 9.75 12.19 3.07
CA LEU A 9 9.93 11.52 1.77
C LEU A 9 9.16 12.18 0.61
N LEU A 10 8.19 13.05 0.90
CA LEU A 10 7.35 13.69 -0.11
C LEU A 10 7.73 15.14 -0.43
N CYS A 11 8.12 15.93 0.57
CA CYS A 11 8.47 17.35 0.38
C CYS A 11 9.91 17.69 0.75
N ASN A 12 10.68 16.72 1.26
CA ASN A 12 12.05 16.88 1.72
C ASN A 12 12.25 17.89 2.87
N ALA A 13 11.18 18.35 3.53
CA ALA A 13 11.26 19.14 4.76
C ALA A 13 11.85 18.31 5.91
N THR A 14 12.62 18.93 6.81
CA THR A 14 13.20 18.26 7.97
C THR A 14 12.10 17.72 8.89
N LEU A 15 12.18 16.44 9.24
CA LEU A 15 11.29 15.85 10.23
C LEU A 15 11.84 16.17 11.62
N ASN A 16 11.03 16.84 12.43
CA ASN A 16 11.32 17.08 13.84
C ASN A 16 10.57 16.05 14.69
N GLU A 17 10.87 14.77 14.48
CA GLU A 17 10.26 13.69 15.26
C GLU A 17 11.24 13.27 16.35
N GLN A 18 10.93 13.59 17.59
CA GLN A 18 11.69 13.11 18.74
C GLN A 18 11.37 11.63 18.95
N MET A 19 12.39 10.79 19.09
CA MET A 19 12.21 9.37 19.42
C MET A 19 11.47 9.26 20.76
N THR A 20 10.25 8.72 20.75
CA THR A 20 9.47 8.47 21.98
C THR A 20 9.62 7.02 22.44
N TRP A 21 9.35 6.76 23.72
CA TRP A 21 9.29 5.39 24.24
C TRP A 21 8.22 4.53 23.55
N GLU A 22 7.16 5.15 23.04
CA GLU A 22 6.13 4.48 22.24
C GLU A 22 6.69 3.95 20.92
N ILE A 23 7.61 4.67 20.28
CA ILE A 23 8.30 4.20 19.06
C ILE A 23 9.38 3.16 19.41
N LEU A 24 10.09 3.35 20.54
CA LEU A 24 11.22 2.50 20.90
C LEU A 24 10.81 1.14 21.48
N LEU A 25 9.75 1.12 22.30
CA LEU A 25 9.25 -0.07 22.98
C LEU A 25 7.89 -0.54 22.45
N GLY A 26 7.18 0.31 21.71
CA GLY A 26 5.89 -0.03 21.12
C GLY A 26 6.04 -0.63 19.73
N ARG A 27 4.87 -0.88 19.13
CA ARG A 27 4.71 -1.45 17.79
C ARG A 27 4.62 -0.38 16.70
N GLU A 28 4.69 0.90 17.08
CA GLU A 28 4.54 1.99 16.12
C GLU A 28 5.83 2.22 15.36
N PHE A 29 5.68 2.43 14.06
CA PHE A 29 6.79 2.81 13.22
C PHE A 29 6.96 4.33 13.22
N PRO A 30 8.21 4.85 13.19
CA PRO A 30 8.44 6.30 13.12
C PRO A 30 7.83 6.88 11.84
N ARG A 31 7.37 8.12 11.87
CA ARG A 31 6.85 8.78 10.67
C ARG A 31 8.00 9.01 9.69
N VAL A 32 7.64 8.99 8.41
CA VAL A 32 8.58 9.23 7.31
C VAL A 32 8.14 10.41 6.44
N ILE A 33 7.03 11.05 6.80
CA ILE A 33 6.49 12.24 6.16
C ILE A 33 6.07 13.26 7.21
N CYS A 34 6.09 14.54 6.83
CA CYS A 34 5.62 15.60 7.71
C CYS A 34 4.10 15.61 7.81
N LYS A 35 3.57 16.26 8.85
CA LYS A 35 2.14 16.32 9.12
C LYS A 35 1.35 16.96 7.97
N GLU A 36 1.90 18.00 7.35
CA GLU A 36 1.24 18.69 6.22
C GLU A 36 1.13 17.79 4.99
N CYS A 37 2.08 16.87 4.79
CA CYS A 37 1.99 15.88 3.71
C CYS A 37 1.03 14.75 4.05
N GLU A 38 0.96 14.36 5.31
CA GLU A 38 0.05 13.31 5.81
C GLU A 38 -1.41 13.75 5.69
N GLU A 39 -1.73 15.00 6.06
CA GLU A 39 -3.08 15.58 6.00
C GLU A 39 -3.65 15.71 4.57
N GLN A 40 -2.80 15.64 3.53
CA GLN A 40 -3.24 15.64 2.13
C GLN A 40 -3.81 14.28 1.68
N PHE A 41 -3.56 13.20 2.42
CA PHE A 41 -4.20 11.92 2.18
C PHE A 41 -5.55 11.89 2.90
N GLU A 42 -6.63 11.76 2.14
CA GLU A 42 -7.98 11.77 2.71
C GLU A 42 -8.38 10.36 3.19
N PRO A 43 -8.40 10.08 4.52
CA PRO A 43 -8.88 8.80 5.02
C PRO A 43 -10.38 8.63 4.74
N ILE A 44 -10.79 7.38 4.58
CA ILE A 44 -12.21 7.02 4.47
C ILE A 44 -12.76 6.76 5.87
N GLU A 45 -13.80 7.49 6.27
CA GLU A 45 -14.45 7.34 7.57
C GLU A 45 -15.08 5.94 7.72
N GLN A 46 -15.07 5.39 8.94
CA GLN A 46 -15.48 4.01 9.23
C GLN A 46 -16.92 3.69 8.76
N ASP A 47 -17.85 4.63 8.83
CA ASP A 47 -19.24 4.45 8.37
C ASP A 47 -19.40 4.47 6.85
N SER A 48 -18.40 5.00 6.14
CA SER A 48 -18.37 5.08 4.67
C SER A 48 -17.52 3.97 4.04
N LYS A 49 -17.03 3.01 4.84
CA LYS A 49 -16.49 1.75 4.33
C LYS A 49 -17.60 1.03 3.58
N LYS A 50 -17.71 1.34 2.29
CA LYS A 50 -18.66 0.74 1.38
C LYS A 50 -18.32 -0.73 1.27
N TRP A 51 -19.02 -1.53 2.07
CA TRP A 51 -19.25 -2.93 1.77
C TRP A 51 -20.08 -2.92 0.48
N LEU A 52 -19.44 -3.21 -0.64
CA LEU A 52 -20.16 -3.41 -1.90
C LEU A 52 -21.16 -4.55 -1.68
N GLU A 53 -22.40 -4.39 -2.14
CA GLU A 53 -23.44 -5.41 -2.01
C GLU A 53 -22.95 -6.74 -2.61
N GLY A 54 -22.66 -7.70 -1.72
CA GLY A 54 -22.05 -8.99 -1.98
C GLY A 54 -21.44 -9.56 -0.68
N GLU A 55 -21.16 -10.86 -0.63
CA GLU A 55 -20.58 -11.52 0.56
C GLU A 55 -19.11 -11.08 0.84
N GLU A 56 -18.51 -10.30 -0.06
CA GLU A 56 -17.11 -9.91 0.01
C GLU A 56 -16.90 -8.55 0.69
N LYS A 57 -16.18 -8.61 1.82
CA LYS A 57 -15.83 -7.46 2.64
C LYS A 57 -14.68 -6.65 2.03
N ILE A 58 -15.00 -5.65 1.20
CA ILE A 58 -14.00 -4.72 0.65
C ILE A 58 -13.72 -3.57 1.62
N LEU A 59 -12.46 -3.41 2.01
CA LEU A 59 -11.99 -2.37 2.91
C LEU A 59 -11.10 -1.37 2.16
N SER A 60 -11.53 -0.11 2.13
CA SER A 60 -10.71 1.02 1.64
C SER A 60 -10.33 1.93 2.80
N ILE A 61 -9.06 2.34 2.85
CA ILE A 61 -8.50 3.15 3.95
C ILE A 61 -8.37 4.64 3.59
N TYR A 62 -8.15 4.95 2.31
CA TYR A 62 -7.98 6.30 1.79
C TYR A 62 -8.77 6.48 0.50
N LYS A 63 -9.19 7.71 0.24
CA LYS A 63 -9.76 8.09 -1.05
C LYS A 63 -8.67 8.16 -2.12
N TYR A 64 -9.07 7.90 -3.35
CA TYR A 64 -8.22 8.10 -4.53
C TYR A 64 -8.27 9.55 -4.99
N ASN A 65 -7.69 10.45 -4.19
CA ASN A 65 -7.53 11.87 -4.55
C ASN A 65 -6.24 12.10 -5.35
N ASP A 66 -6.00 13.33 -5.80
CA ASP A 66 -4.82 13.66 -6.62
C ASP A 66 -3.50 13.37 -5.89
N LYS A 67 -3.44 13.62 -4.57
CA LYS A 67 -2.25 13.31 -3.78
C LYS A 67 -1.96 11.80 -3.74
N MET A 68 -2.99 10.97 -3.55
CA MET A 68 -2.85 9.53 -3.58
C MET A 68 -2.42 9.02 -4.96
N LYS A 69 -2.94 9.63 -6.03
CA LYS A 69 -2.54 9.33 -7.41
C LYS A 69 -1.07 9.66 -7.64
N ASP A 70 -0.60 10.82 -7.20
CA ASP A 70 0.80 11.24 -7.32
C ASP A 70 1.74 10.33 -6.51
N TYR A 71 1.37 10.01 -5.28
CA TYR A 71 2.10 9.03 -4.46
C TYR A 71 2.22 7.68 -5.17
N LEU A 72 1.11 7.15 -5.69
CA LEU A 72 1.12 5.86 -6.39
C LEU A 72 1.95 5.94 -7.66
N HIS A 73 1.96 7.09 -8.35
CA HIS A 73 2.77 7.28 -9.53
C HIS A 73 4.27 7.24 -9.20
N GLN A 74 4.70 8.02 -8.20
CA GLN A 74 6.09 8.05 -7.73
C GLN A 74 6.53 6.68 -7.21
N TYR A 75 5.71 6.04 -6.38
CA TYR A 75 6.00 4.72 -5.83
C TYR A 75 6.15 3.68 -6.95
N LYS A 76 5.15 3.57 -7.85
CA LYS A 76 5.06 2.47 -8.80
C LYS A 76 5.86 2.67 -10.09
N PHE A 77 5.99 3.89 -10.60
CA PHE A 77 6.61 4.15 -11.91
C PHE A 77 7.96 4.84 -11.81
N MET A 78 8.21 5.62 -10.74
CA MET A 78 9.52 6.21 -10.48
C MET A 78 10.42 5.31 -9.61
N HIS A 79 9.94 4.11 -9.25
CA HIS A 79 10.66 3.11 -8.47
C HIS A 79 11.10 3.59 -7.07
N ASP A 80 10.35 4.52 -6.48
CA ASP A 80 10.65 5.04 -5.16
C ASP A 80 10.13 4.12 -4.06
N VAL A 81 10.78 2.95 -3.92
CA VAL A 81 10.37 1.87 -3.01
C VAL A 81 10.34 2.33 -1.54
N VAL A 82 11.12 3.34 -1.18
CA VAL A 82 11.18 3.86 0.20
C VAL A 82 9.82 4.41 0.64
N LEU A 83 9.00 4.88 -0.30
CA LEU A 83 7.64 5.35 -0.05
C LEU A 83 6.70 4.28 0.51
N ALA A 84 7.00 2.98 0.37
CA ALA A 84 6.24 1.91 1.01
C ALA A 84 6.12 2.09 2.54
N LYS A 85 7.08 2.80 3.15
CA LYS A 85 7.08 3.11 4.59
C LYS A 85 6.01 4.11 5.01
N ILE A 86 5.36 4.84 4.09
CA ILE A 86 4.39 5.89 4.43
C ILE A 86 3.18 5.29 5.15
N PHE A 87 2.63 4.18 4.65
CA PHE A 87 1.38 3.60 5.15
C PHE A 87 1.58 2.38 6.07
N ARG A 88 2.81 2.12 6.51
CA ARG A 88 3.14 0.91 7.27
C ARG A 88 2.40 0.79 8.61
N ASN A 89 2.16 1.92 9.28
CA ASN A 89 1.40 1.95 10.53
C ASN A 89 -0.07 1.56 10.28
N ASP A 90 -0.68 2.05 9.20
CA ASP A 90 -2.08 1.72 8.87
C ASP A 90 -2.22 0.26 8.46
N ILE A 91 -1.28 -0.25 7.69
CA ILE A 91 -1.23 -1.66 7.28
C ILE A 91 -1.05 -2.58 8.49
N ASP A 92 -0.10 -2.29 9.40
CA ASP A 92 0.11 -3.09 10.61
C ASP A 92 -1.13 -3.08 11.51
N ARG A 93 -1.72 -1.90 11.76
CA ARG A 93 -2.95 -1.80 12.57
C ARG A 93 -4.10 -2.64 12.05
N LEU A 94 -4.23 -2.77 10.72
CA LEU A 94 -5.33 -3.48 10.09
C LEU A 94 -5.10 -4.98 9.95
N LEU A 95 -3.90 -5.37 9.52
CA LEU A 95 -3.62 -6.74 9.11
C LEU A 95 -2.95 -7.55 10.21
N ALA A 96 -2.19 -6.94 11.11
CA ALA A 96 -1.31 -7.69 11.98
C ALA A 96 -2.00 -8.39 13.17
N LYS A 97 -3.30 -8.11 13.36
CA LYS A 97 -4.18 -8.80 14.31
C LYS A 97 -5.09 -9.83 13.64
N GLN A 98 -5.05 -9.95 12.31
CA GLN A 98 -5.88 -10.91 11.59
C GLN A 98 -5.27 -12.31 11.75
N PRO A 99 -6.04 -13.31 12.20
CA PRO A 99 -5.55 -14.68 12.32
C PRO A 99 -5.37 -15.38 10.96
N GLU A 100 -5.95 -14.84 9.89
CA GLU A 100 -5.89 -15.42 8.55
C GLU A 100 -4.53 -15.21 7.86
N THR A 101 -4.22 -16.07 6.89
CA THR A 101 -3.05 -15.87 6.03
C THR A 101 -3.30 -14.76 5.03
N ILE A 102 -2.43 -13.75 5.02
CA ILE A 102 -2.45 -12.69 4.02
C ILE A 102 -1.88 -13.22 2.70
N VAL A 103 -2.66 -13.05 1.62
CA VAL A 103 -2.28 -13.45 0.26
C VAL A 103 -2.27 -12.19 -0.62
N PRO A 104 -1.11 -11.69 -1.04
CA PRO A 104 -1.04 -10.51 -1.90
C PRO A 104 -1.47 -10.86 -3.32
N ILE A 105 -2.09 -9.91 -4.00
CA ILE A 105 -2.44 -10.05 -5.42
C ILE A 105 -1.15 -9.93 -6.25
N PRO A 106 -0.77 -10.97 -7.01
CA PRO A 106 0.49 -11.01 -7.75
C PRO A 106 0.50 -10.02 -8.91
N ILE A 107 1.69 -9.49 -9.19
CA ILE A 107 2.00 -8.80 -10.44
C ILE A 107 2.40 -9.84 -11.50
N HIS A 108 2.08 -9.56 -12.77
CA HIS A 108 2.48 -10.45 -13.86
C HIS A 108 4.01 -10.55 -13.93
N PRO A 109 4.61 -11.74 -14.13
CA PRO A 109 6.06 -11.93 -14.11
C PRO A 109 6.84 -10.98 -15.02
N THR A 110 6.33 -10.68 -16.22
CA THR A 110 6.94 -9.69 -17.14
C THR A 110 7.02 -8.30 -16.52
N LYS A 111 5.95 -7.84 -15.88
CA LYS A 111 5.91 -6.52 -15.22
C LYS A 111 6.73 -6.50 -13.94
N LEU A 112 6.88 -7.64 -13.26
CA LEU A 112 7.80 -7.76 -12.13
C LEU A 112 9.25 -7.60 -12.58
N LYS A 113 9.63 -8.21 -13.71
CA LYS A 113 10.97 -8.03 -14.30
C LYS A 113 11.24 -6.57 -14.68
N GLU A 114 10.26 -5.88 -15.26
CA GLU A 114 10.38 -4.47 -15.63
C GLU A 114 10.43 -3.52 -14.43
N ARG A 115 9.47 -3.66 -13.49
CA ARG A 115 9.38 -2.82 -12.29
C ARG A 115 10.44 -3.16 -11.26
N SER A 116 11.09 -4.33 -11.34
CA SER A 116 12.09 -4.86 -10.41
C SER A 116 11.62 -5.17 -8.98
N PHE A 117 10.42 -4.72 -8.55
CA PHE A 117 9.88 -5.02 -7.23
C PHE A 117 8.36 -5.26 -7.21
N GLY A 118 7.92 -6.08 -6.25
CA GLY A 118 6.53 -6.37 -5.95
C GLY A 118 5.92 -5.27 -5.09
N HIS A 119 5.18 -4.33 -5.70
CA HIS A 119 4.66 -3.18 -4.98
C HIS A 119 3.73 -3.49 -3.79
N ILE A 120 3.06 -4.65 -3.76
CA ILE A 120 2.27 -5.07 -2.59
C ILE A 120 3.18 -5.71 -1.54
N ASP A 121 4.10 -6.56 -1.99
CA ASP A 121 5.09 -7.23 -1.14
C ASP A 121 5.92 -6.21 -0.37
N GLU A 122 6.39 -5.15 -1.03
CA GLU A 122 7.15 -4.07 -0.37
C GLU A 122 6.31 -3.29 0.66
N LEU A 123 5.01 -3.09 0.42
CA LEU A 123 4.11 -2.49 1.41
C LEU A 123 3.95 -3.39 2.65
N LEU A 124 3.78 -4.70 2.44
CA LEU A 124 3.66 -5.69 3.51
C LEU A 124 4.98 -5.86 4.28
N ASN A 125 6.11 -5.90 3.58
CA ASN A 125 7.45 -5.94 4.15
C ASN A 125 7.73 -4.70 5.01
N ALA A 126 7.39 -3.51 4.52
CA ALA A 126 7.57 -2.26 5.25
C ALA A 126 6.74 -2.20 6.55
N ALA A 127 5.60 -2.89 6.58
CA ALA A 127 4.72 -3.07 7.74
C ALA A 127 5.02 -4.32 8.57
N CYS A 128 6.05 -5.10 8.21
CA CYS A 128 6.40 -6.36 8.88
C CYS A 128 5.25 -7.38 8.96
N ILE A 129 4.38 -7.40 7.94
CA ILE A 129 3.28 -8.36 7.82
C ILE A 129 3.77 -9.64 7.17
N PRO A 130 3.58 -10.82 7.78
CA PRO A 130 3.85 -12.09 7.11
C PRO A 130 2.76 -12.38 6.06
N PHE A 131 3.18 -12.82 4.87
CA PHE A 131 2.26 -13.16 3.78
C PHE A 131 2.80 -14.36 2.97
N LYS A 132 1.92 -14.96 2.16
CA LYS A 132 2.27 -16.08 1.27
C LYS A 132 1.69 -15.86 -0.12
N HIS A 133 2.46 -16.21 -1.15
CA HIS A 133 1.95 -16.21 -2.52
C HIS A 133 1.32 -17.56 -2.83
N TYR A 134 0.00 -17.56 -3.04
CA TYR A 134 -0.75 -18.71 -3.54
C TYR A 134 -1.41 -18.48 -4.90
N LEU A 135 -1.30 -17.25 -5.41
CA LEU A 135 -1.87 -16.84 -6.68
C LEU A 135 -0.75 -16.52 -7.66
N GLU A 136 -0.94 -16.88 -8.92
CA GLU A 136 -0.08 -16.46 -10.02
C GLU A 136 -0.89 -15.68 -11.06
N LYS A 137 -0.36 -14.53 -11.50
CA LYS A 137 -1.03 -13.74 -12.53
C LYS A 137 -0.68 -14.28 -13.92
N ILE A 138 -1.68 -14.79 -14.61
CA ILE A 138 -1.56 -15.38 -15.96
C ILE A 138 -1.80 -14.37 -17.09
N SER A 139 -2.54 -13.29 -16.82
CA SER A 139 -2.89 -12.30 -17.84
C SER A 139 -1.85 -11.17 -17.96
N VAL A 140 -1.40 -10.90 -19.18
CA VAL A 140 -0.51 -9.76 -19.50
C VAL A 140 -1.30 -8.44 -19.60
N GLU A 141 -2.58 -8.54 -19.99
CA GLU A 141 -3.46 -7.40 -20.25
C GLU A 141 -3.65 -6.48 -19.04
N THR A 142 -3.74 -5.19 -19.30
CA THR A 142 -4.12 -4.20 -18.31
C THR A 142 -5.64 -4.12 -18.19
N GLN A 143 -6.11 -4.08 -16.94
CA GLN A 143 -7.48 -3.68 -16.63
C GLN A 143 -7.66 -2.15 -16.66
N VAL A 144 -6.55 -1.41 -16.80
CA VAL A 144 -6.54 0.04 -16.98
C VAL A 144 -7.14 0.36 -18.35
N GLY A 145 -8.20 1.17 -18.36
CA GLY A 145 -8.94 1.55 -19.57
C GLY A 145 -10.21 0.74 -19.84
N LYS A 146 -10.40 -0.43 -19.20
CA LYS A 146 -11.62 -1.24 -19.36
C LYS A 146 -12.79 -0.65 -18.58
N SER A 147 -13.98 -0.66 -19.17
CA SER A 147 -15.27 -0.33 -18.54
C SER A 147 -15.67 -1.37 -17.49
N ARG A 148 -16.69 -1.09 -16.68
CA ARG A 148 -17.17 -2.05 -15.66
C ARG A 148 -17.61 -3.38 -16.29
N GLU A 149 -18.33 -3.32 -17.40
CA GLU A 149 -18.84 -4.51 -18.11
C GLU A 149 -17.69 -5.32 -18.71
N GLU A 150 -16.70 -4.65 -19.30
CA GLU A 150 -15.51 -5.30 -19.86
C GLU A 150 -14.66 -6.00 -18.78
N ARG A 151 -14.63 -5.45 -17.55
CA ARG A 151 -13.93 -6.09 -16.41
C ARG A 151 -14.62 -7.36 -15.97
N ILE A 152 -15.95 -7.36 -15.89
CA ILE A 152 -16.74 -8.53 -15.48
C ILE A 152 -16.59 -9.67 -16.49
N ASN A 153 -16.52 -9.34 -17.78
CA ASN A 153 -16.38 -10.31 -18.86
C ASN A 153 -14.92 -10.72 -19.15
N THR A 154 -13.93 -10.22 -18.38
CA THR A 154 -12.55 -10.64 -18.60
C THR A 154 -12.36 -12.09 -18.13
N SER A 155 -11.59 -12.86 -18.90
CA SER A 155 -11.18 -14.22 -18.56
C SER A 155 -10.43 -14.28 -17.22
N GLN A 156 -10.35 -15.49 -16.65
CA GLN A 156 -9.66 -15.75 -15.39
C GLN A 156 -8.28 -15.08 -15.36
N LEU A 157 -8.03 -14.28 -14.33
CA LEU A 157 -6.83 -13.45 -14.21
C LEU A 157 -5.71 -14.13 -13.42
N PHE A 158 -6.07 -15.09 -12.57
CA PHE A 158 -5.17 -15.76 -11.64
C PHE A 158 -5.35 -17.28 -11.69
N THR A 159 -4.27 -18.01 -11.47
CA THR A 159 -4.29 -19.45 -11.18
C THR A 159 -3.74 -19.72 -9.79
#